data_AF-A0A3A5JTM5-F1
#
_entry.id   AF-A0A3A5JTM5-F1
#
_cell.length_a   1.000
_cell.length_b   1.000
_cell.length_c   1.000
_cell.angle_alpha   90.00
_cell.angle_beta   90.00
_cell.angle_gamma   90.00
#
_symmetry.space_group_name_H-M   'P 1'
#
loop_
_entity.id
_entity.type
_entity.pdbx_description
1 polymer ?
#
loop_
_entity_poly.entity_id
_entity_poly.type
_entity_poly.pdbx_seq_one_letter_code
_entity_poly.pdbx_strand_id
1 'polypeptide(L)'
;MIRDLGDTKPLPVILKPVPDELLSSWITRHADFYGVSPLTMFRHAIPEATSLRQSDTKLGPTADGHIARLFRTQSTAILAMTTSGFPKSAARLVAPRAIQRCTACAEQNRWQGAATAVQRSWIEGWRIACPVCRQRQHDKRERISALASPSSPFEDLWEDALHGERLIRRCPKPFRHDASIDHSTILVHHPWCRRSRF
;
A
#
# COMPACT_ATOMS: atom_id res chain seq x y z
N MET A 1 20.07 -13.92 -24.51
CA MET A 1 19.14 -15.07 -24.56
C MET A 1 17.82 -14.66 -23.92
N ILE A 2 16.79 -14.45 -24.74
CA ILE A 2 15.44 -14.14 -24.28
C ILE A 2 14.76 -15.50 -24.06
N ARG A 3 14.58 -15.93 -22.80
CA ARG A 3 13.70 -17.07 -22.53
C ARG A 3 12.29 -16.66 -22.92
N ASP A 4 11.69 -17.43 -23.81
CA ASP A 4 10.30 -17.30 -24.17
C ASP A 4 9.46 -17.48 -22.89
N LEU A 5 8.88 -16.38 -22.39
CA LEU A 5 8.06 -16.36 -21.16
C LEU A 5 6.64 -16.95 -21.40
N GLY A 6 6.48 -17.71 -22.48
CA GLY A 6 5.25 -18.41 -22.85
C GLY A 6 4.85 -19.55 -21.90
N ASP A 7 5.79 -20.13 -21.15
CA ASP A 7 5.59 -21.40 -20.44
C ASP A 7 5.29 -21.29 -18.94
N THR A 8 4.95 -20.10 -18.44
CA THR A 8 4.64 -19.94 -17.02
C THR A 8 3.27 -20.56 -16.72
N LYS A 9 3.25 -21.85 -16.33
CA LYS A 9 2.04 -22.56 -15.94
C LYS A 9 1.43 -21.90 -14.70
N PRO A 10 0.13 -21.57 -14.70
CA PRO A 10 -0.52 -20.97 -13.55
C PRO A 10 -0.48 -21.88 -12.31
N LEU A 11 -0.42 -21.29 -11.12
CA LEU A 11 -0.41 -22.02 -9.86
C LEU A 11 -1.70 -22.84 -9.66
N PRO A 12 -1.67 -24.11 -9.26
CA PRO A 12 -2.88 -24.93 -9.11
C PRO A 12 -3.95 -24.31 -8.20
N VAL A 13 -3.55 -23.84 -7.02
CA VAL A 13 -4.36 -23.15 -6.02
C VAL A 13 -3.98 -21.67 -5.92
N ILE A 14 -4.98 -20.79 -5.92
CA ILE A 14 -4.82 -19.35 -5.74
C ILE A 14 -5.58 -18.92 -4.49
N LEU A 15 -4.87 -18.36 -3.52
CA LEU A 15 -5.48 -17.73 -2.35
C LEU A 15 -6.13 -16.41 -2.77
N LYS A 16 -7.35 -16.16 -2.32
CA LYS A 16 -7.99 -14.87 -2.57
C LYS A 16 -7.20 -13.75 -1.85
N PRO A 17 -6.89 -12.63 -2.54
CA PRO A 17 -6.31 -11.48 -1.88
C PRO A 17 -7.33 -10.89 -0.90
N VAL A 18 -6.85 -10.37 0.24
CA VAL A 18 -7.71 -9.57 1.12
C VAL A 18 -7.81 -8.13 0.61
N PRO A 19 -8.85 -7.36 0.99
CA PRO A 19 -8.96 -5.98 0.58
C PRO A 19 -7.74 -5.15 0.98
N ASP A 20 -7.25 -4.37 0.03
CA ASP A 20 -6.07 -3.50 0.17
C ASP A 20 -4.77 -4.25 0.50
N GLU A 21 -4.64 -5.56 0.20
CA GLU A 21 -3.41 -6.32 0.46
C GLU A 21 -2.21 -5.86 -0.39
N LEU A 22 -1.00 -5.87 0.20
CA LEU A 22 0.25 -5.69 -0.55
C LEU A 22 0.56 -6.89 -1.44
N LEU A 23 1.17 -6.63 -2.59
CA LEU A 23 1.58 -7.69 -3.52
C LEU A 23 2.58 -8.66 -2.86
N SER A 24 3.59 -8.14 -2.16
CA SER A 24 4.56 -8.97 -1.43
C SER A 24 3.88 -9.84 -0.37
N SER A 25 2.92 -9.29 0.38
CA SER A 25 2.13 -10.01 1.38
C SER A 25 1.36 -11.18 0.76
N TRP A 26 0.67 -10.92 -0.33
CA TRP A 26 -0.12 -11.93 -1.01
C TRP A 26 0.74 -13.06 -1.59
N ILE A 27 1.90 -12.71 -2.15
CA ILE A 27 2.90 -13.69 -2.61
C ILE A 27 3.46 -14.49 -1.43
N THR A 28 3.77 -13.85 -0.31
CA THR A 28 4.24 -14.54 0.90
C THR A 28 3.22 -15.57 1.38
N ARG A 29 1.93 -15.22 1.44
CA ARG A 29 0.88 -16.18 1.82
C ARG A 29 0.79 -17.37 0.87
N HIS A 30 0.97 -17.15 -0.43
CA HIS A 30 1.07 -18.25 -1.39
C HIS A 30 2.31 -19.11 -1.14
N ALA A 31 3.46 -18.47 -0.92
CA ALA A 31 4.70 -19.19 -0.65
C ALA A 31 4.57 -20.08 0.60
N ASP A 32 3.95 -19.56 1.67
CA ASP A 32 3.63 -20.31 2.88
C ASP A 32 2.71 -21.50 2.57
N PHE A 33 1.66 -21.30 1.76
CA PHE A 33 0.74 -22.37 1.34
C PHE A 33 1.45 -23.48 0.55
N TYR A 34 2.39 -23.13 -0.33
CA TYR A 34 3.14 -24.07 -1.16
C TYR A 34 4.42 -24.61 -0.50
N GLY A 35 4.77 -24.17 0.71
CA GLY A 35 5.97 -24.61 1.41
C GLY A 35 7.29 -24.17 0.76
N VAL A 36 7.31 -23.01 0.10
CA VAL A 36 8.51 -22.46 -0.57
C VAL A 36 8.84 -21.07 -0.03
N SER A 37 10.06 -20.57 -0.30
CA SER A 37 10.40 -19.19 0.10
C SER A 37 9.60 -18.16 -0.72
N PRO A 38 9.24 -17.00 -0.15
CA PRO A 38 8.52 -15.95 -0.90
C PRO A 38 9.25 -15.46 -2.15
N LEU A 39 10.59 -15.38 -2.10
CA LEU A 39 11.37 -15.00 -3.27
C LEU A 39 11.39 -16.11 -4.33
N THR A 40 11.44 -17.39 -3.92
CA THR A 40 11.30 -18.53 -4.83
C THR A 40 9.94 -18.50 -5.53
N MET A 41 8.86 -18.31 -4.78
CA MET A 41 7.50 -18.16 -5.33
C MET A 41 7.45 -17.03 -6.38
N PHE A 42 7.99 -15.85 -6.04
CA PHE A 42 8.00 -14.71 -6.94
C PHE A 42 8.81 -14.94 -8.22
N ARG A 43 9.92 -15.68 -8.13
CA ARG A 43 10.79 -16.02 -9.27
C ARG A 43 10.14 -16.92 -10.31
N HIS A 44 9.03 -17.59 -9.98
CA HIS A 44 8.23 -18.28 -11.00
C HIS A 44 7.62 -17.32 -12.03
N ALA A 45 7.25 -16.10 -11.61
CA ALA A 45 6.79 -15.06 -12.55
C ALA A 45 7.95 -14.19 -13.06
N ILE A 46 8.94 -13.90 -12.21
CA ILE A 46 10.04 -12.97 -12.50
C ILE A 46 11.38 -13.62 -12.13
N PRO A 47 11.99 -14.43 -13.00
CA PRO A 47 13.20 -15.20 -12.68
C PRO A 47 14.37 -14.37 -12.14
N GLU A 48 14.53 -13.15 -12.66
CA GLU A 48 15.60 -12.21 -12.30
C GLU A 48 15.35 -11.44 -10.99
N ALA A 49 14.24 -11.70 -10.29
CA ALA A 49 13.93 -10.98 -9.07
C ALA A 49 14.98 -11.23 -7.98
N THR A 50 15.52 -10.16 -7.39
CA THR A 50 16.46 -10.22 -6.26
C THR A 50 15.81 -9.84 -4.94
N SER A 51 14.63 -9.21 -4.99
CA SER A 51 13.90 -8.73 -3.82
C SER A 51 12.41 -8.82 -4.06
N LEU A 52 11.68 -9.46 -3.13
CA LEU A 52 10.23 -9.44 -3.13
C LEU A 52 9.71 -8.02 -2.83
N ARG A 53 10.34 -7.31 -1.89
CA ARG A 53 9.89 -5.98 -1.46
C ARG A 53 9.83 -4.96 -2.60
N GLN A 54 10.68 -5.09 -3.61
CA GLN A 54 10.64 -4.22 -4.78
C GLN A 54 9.34 -4.35 -5.58
N SER A 55 8.64 -5.49 -5.50
CA SER A 55 7.35 -5.67 -6.16
C SER A 55 6.29 -4.69 -5.66
N ASP A 56 6.41 -4.23 -4.41
CA ASP A 56 5.44 -3.31 -3.83
C ASP A 56 5.61 -1.88 -4.35
N THR A 57 6.82 -1.44 -4.68
CA THR A 57 7.10 -0.04 -5.02
C THR A 57 7.47 0.19 -6.47
N LYS A 58 7.98 -0.84 -7.16
CA LYS A 58 8.45 -0.74 -8.54
C LYS A 58 8.27 -2.07 -9.26
N LEU A 59 7.15 -2.23 -9.96
CA LEU A 59 6.99 -3.30 -10.94
C LEU A 59 7.64 -2.90 -12.27
N GLY A 60 8.34 -3.85 -12.90
CA GLY A 60 8.85 -3.67 -14.25
C GLY A 60 7.73 -3.61 -15.30
N PRO A 61 7.98 -3.09 -16.51
CA PRO A 61 6.97 -2.80 -17.53
C PRO A 61 6.12 -4.00 -18.01
N THR A 62 6.57 -5.23 -17.74
CA THR A 62 5.88 -6.49 -18.11
C THR A 62 5.64 -7.40 -16.91
N ALA A 63 6.08 -6.98 -15.71
CA ALA A 63 6.09 -7.84 -14.54
C ALA A 63 4.66 -8.14 -14.07
N ASP A 64 3.77 -7.15 -14.12
CA ASP A 64 2.36 -7.28 -13.80
C ASP A 64 1.66 -8.36 -14.64
N GLY A 65 1.94 -8.43 -15.94
CA GLY A 65 1.36 -9.44 -16.84
C GLY A 65 1.82 -10.87 -16.53
N HIS A 66 3.11 -11.07 -16.21
CA HIS A 66 3.62 -12.39 -15.82
C HIS A 66 3.05 -12.84 -14.48
N ILE A 67 3.00 -11.93 -13.49
CA ILE A 67 2.40 -12.21 -12.18
C ILE A 67 0.91 -12.51 -12.36
N ALA A 68 0.19 -11.69 -13.12
CA ALA A 68 -1.23 -11.89 -13.41
C ALA A 68 -1.51 -13.26 -14.03
N ARG A 69 -0.67 -13.69 -14.99
CA ARG A 69 -0.77 -15.03 -15.61
C ARG A 69 -0.50 -16.15 -14.60
N LEU A 70 0.58 -16.06 -13.82
CA LEU A 70 0.93 -17.07 -12.81
C LEU A 70 -0.18 -17.25 -11.77
N PHE A 71 -0.76 -16.15 -11.30
CA PHE A 71 -1.79 -16.15 -10.26
C PHE A 71 -3.24 -16.16 -10.79
N ARG A 72 -3.46 -16.34 -12.10
CA ARG A 72 -4.79 -16.27 -12.75
C ARG A 72 -5.62 -15.07 -12.33
N THR A 73 -5.04 -13.88 -12.42
CA THR A 73 -5.69 -12.61 -12.11
C THR A 73 -5.44 -11.60 -13.23
N GLN A 74 -5.89 -10.36 -13.05
CA GLN A 74 -5.69 -9.27 -14.00
C GLN A 74 -4.50 -8.40 -13.58
N SER A 75 -3.77 -7.86 -14.57
CA SER A 75 -2.72 -6.85 -14.34
C SER A 75 -3.19 -5.68 -13.49
N THR A 76 -4.43 -5.22 -13.68
CA THR A 76 -5.05 -4.14 -12.90
C THR A 76 -5.17 -4.49 -11.42
N ALA A 77 -5.51 -5.75 -11.10
CA ALA A 77 -5.55 -6.22 -9.72
C ALA A 77 -4.15 -6.27 -9.10
N ILE A 78 -3.14 -6.73 -9.85
CA ILE A 78 -1.74 -6.71 -9.41
C ILE A 78 -1.28 -5.29 -9.11
N LEU A 79 -1.54 -4.34 -10.02
CA LEU A 79 -1.17 -2.93 -9.84
C LEU A 79 -1.89 -2.27 -8.64
N ALA A 80 -3.12 -2.66 -8.33
CA ALA A 80 -3.86 -2.13 -7.17
C ALA A 80 -3.23 -2.55 -5.82
N MET A 81 -2.41 -3.60 -5.81
CA MET A 81 -1.71 -4.14 -4.65
C MET A 81 -0.31 -3.53 -4.47
N THR A 82 0.09 -2.60 -5.34
CA THR A 82 1.38 -1.92 -5.29
C THR A 82 1.22 -0.41 -5.11
N THR A 83 2.32 0.26 -4.84
CA THR A 83 2.47 1.71 -4.84
C THR A 83 3.21 2.21 -6.09
N SER A 84 3.41 1.36 -7.11
CA SER A 84 4.22 1.70 -8.29
C SER A 84 3.61 2.81 -9.15
N GLY A 85 2.29 3.01 -9.04
CA GLY A 85 1.58 4.11 -9.72
C GLY A 85 1.58 5.44 -8.96
N PHE A 86 2.22 5.52 -7.79
CA PHE A 86 2.18 6.76 -7.00
C PHE A 86 3.06 7.86 -7.62
N PRO A 87 2.59 9.13 -7.60
CA PRO A 87 3.45 10.26 -7.89
C PRO A 87 4.69 10.26 -6.98
N LYS A 88 5.82 10.76 -7.48
CA LYS A 88 7.10 10.78 -6.75
C LYS A 88 7.00 11.42 -5.35
N SER A 89 6.15 12.42 -5.16
CA SER A 89 5.90 13.03 -3.84
C SER A 89 5.23 12.06 -2.87
N ALA A 90 4.19 11.35 -3.29
CA ALA A 90 3.50 10.37 -2.46
C ALA A 90 4.37 9.14 -2.20
N ALA A 91 5.16 8.71 -3.19
CA ALA A 91 6.09 7.58 -3.03
C ALA A 91 7.12 7.80 -1.92
N ARG A 92 7.50 9.06 -1.61
CA ARG A 92 8.40 9.39 -0.47
C ARG A 92 7.75 9.16 0.89
N LEU A 93 6.43 9.16 0.95
CA LEU A 93 5.66 8.94 2.17
C LEU A 93 5.30 7.44 2.35
N VAL A 94 5.79 6.57 1.46
CA VAL A 94 5.64 5.12 1.59
C VAL A 94 6.77 4.57 2.45
N ALA A 95 6.42 4.09 3.63
CA ALA A 95 7.35 3.49 4.58
C ALA A 95 7.90 2.15 4.06
N PRO A 96 9.12 1.76 4.46
CA PRO A 96 9.70 0.51 4.02
C PRO A 96 9.06 -0.73 4.62
N ARG A 97 8.29 -0.58 5.69
CA ARG A 97 7.63 -1.62 6.48
C ARG A 97 6.32 -1.06 7.03
N ALA A 98 5.40 -1.94 7.43
CA ALA A 98 4.16 -1.51 8.07
C ALA A 98 4.47 -0.68 9.33
N ILE A 99 4.06 0.58 9.31
CA ILE A 99 4.19 1.55 10.41
C ILE A 99 2.89 1.71 11.19
N GLN A 100 1.79 1.25 10.63
CA GLN A 100 0.46 1.34 11.22
C GLN A 100 -0.35 0.09 10.89
N ARG A 101 -1.52 -0.05 11.51
CA ARG A 101 -2.42 -1.19 11.32
C ARG A 101 -3.86 -0.80 11.62
N CYS A 102 -4.79 -1.28 10.82
CA CYS A 102 -6.20 -1.32 11.19
C CYS A 102 -6.48 -2.60 11.99
N THR A 103 -6.88 -2.47 13.26
CA THR A 103 -7.19 -3.60 14.14
C THR A 103 -8.38 -4.41 13.62
N ALA A 104 -9.49 -3.73 13.28
CA ALA A 104 -10.70 -4.35 12.75
C ALA A 104 -10.43 -5.20 11.49
N CYS A 105 -9.77 -4.63 10.47
CA CYS A 105 -9.45 -5.40 9.26
C CYS A 105 -8.47 -6.55 9.54
N ALA A 106 -7.52 -6.36 10.46
CA ALA A 106 -6.56 -7.40 10.73
C ALA A 106 -7.14 -8.56 11.56
N GLU A 107 -8.10 -8.30 12.43
CA GLU A 107 -8.91 -9.33 13.10
C GLU A 107 -9.78 -10.04 12.08
N GLN A 108 -10.50 -9.31 11.23
CA GLN A 108 -11.31 -9.89 10.16
C GLN A 108 -10.48 -10.81 9.24
N ASN A 109 -9.28 -10.36 8.85
CA ASN A 109 -8.37 -11.18 8.04
C ASN A 109 -7.91 -12.42 8.80
N ARG A 110 -7.67 -12.34 10.11
CA ARG A 110 -7.35 -13.51 10.94
C ARG A 110 -8.48 -14.54 10.93
N TRP A 111 -9.73 -14.12 11.09
CA TRP A 111 -10.90 -14.99 11.02
C TRP A 111 -11.06 -15.67 9.65
N GLN A 112 -10.59 -15.03 8.59
CA GLN A 112 -10.60 -15.56 7.22
C GLN A 112 -9.34 -16.38 6.85
N GLY A 113 -8.48 -16.72 7.83
CA GLY A 113 -7.27 -17.51 7.58
C GLY A 113 -6.14 -16.72 6.90
N ALA A 114 -6.21 -15.39 6.90
CA ALA A 114 -5.23 -14.47 6.32
C ALA A 114 -4.52 -13.63 7.40
N ALA A 115 -4.19 -14.24 8.54
CA ALA A 115 -3.63 -13.54 9.70
C ALA A 115 -2.31 -12.82 9.44
N THR A 116 -1.54 -13.27 8.45
CA THR A 116 -0.25 -12.68 8.03
C THR A 116 -0.41 -11.61 6.95
N ALA A 117 -1.63 -11.35 6.47
CA ALA A 117 -1.87 -10.36 5.43
C ALA A 117 -1.51 -8.94 5.90
N VAL A 118 -0.73 -8.24 5.09
CA VAL A 118 -0.34 -6.85 5.29
C VAL A 118 -1.05 -5.99 4.25
N GLN A 119 -1.79 -4.99 4.72
CA GLN A 119 -2.46 -4.05 3.81
C GLN A 119 -1.49 -2.97 3.32
N ARG A 120 -1.69 -2.51 2.09
CA ARG A 120 -0.94 -1.44 1.43
C ARG A 120 -1.06 -0.13 2.20
N SER A 121 -2.24 0.20 2.71
CA SER A 121 -2.43 1.37 3.56
C SER A 121 -1.59 1.35 4.84
N TRP A 122 -1.08 0.20 5.30
CA TRP A 122 -0.24 0.12 6.51
C TRP A 122 1.19 0.65 6.31
N ILE A 123 1.60 0.85 5.05
CA ILE A 123 2.89 1.45 4.70
C ILE A 123 2.74 2.88 4.17
N GLU A 124 1.53 3.41 4.03
CA GLU A 124 1.29 4.76 3.51
C GLU A 124 1.21 5.76 4.67
N GLY A 125 2.28 6.50 4.94
CA GLY A 125 2.38 7.38 6.12
C GLY A 125 1.40 8.55 6.16
N TRP A 126 0.64 8.79 5.09
CA TRP A 126 -0.43 9.78 5.05
C TRP A 126 -1.84 9.21 5.31
N ARG A 127 -1.96 7.88 5.45
CA ARG A 127 -3.25 7.22 5.64
C ARG A 127 -3.57 7.10 7.11
N ILE A 128 -4.50 7.92 7.57
CA ILE A 128 -4.96 7.88 8.96
C ILE A 128 -6.23 7.03 9.11
N ALA A 129 -7.01 6.87 8.04
CA ALA A 129 -8.18 6.02 8.01
C ALA A 129 -7.93 4.79 7.13
N CYS A 130 -8.47 3.65 7.56
CA CYS A 130 -8.43 2.43 6.78
C CYS A 130 -9.26 2.60 5.50
N PRO A 131 -8.69 2.37 4.30
CA PRO A 131 -9.44 2.51 3.06
C PRO A 131 -10.55 1.46 2.89
N VAL A 132 -10.49 0.37 3.68
CA VAL A 132 -11.45 -0.74 3.64
C VAL A 132 -12.64 -0.49 4.56
N CYS A 133 -12.40 -0.31 5.86
CA CYS A 133 -13.48 -0.20 6.87
C CYS A 133 -13.69 1.21 7.43
N ARG A 134 -12.91 2.20 6.99
CA ARG A 134 -12.95 3.61 7.44
C ARG A 134 -12.57 3.87 8.91
N GLN A 135 -12.31 2.83 9.68
CA GLN A 135 -11.79 2.97 11.05
C GLN A 135 -10.38 3.58 11.06
N ARG A 136 -10.01 4.21 12.19
CA ARG A 136 -8.69 4.80 12.39
C ARG A 136 -7.59 3.73 12.28
N GLN A 137 -6.47 4.10 11.66
CA GLN A 137 -5.25 3.30 11.72
C GLN A 137 -4.48 3.61 13.00
N HIS A 138 -4.00 2.57 13.66
CA HIS A 138 -3.22 2.69 14.88
C HIS A 138 -1.74 2.55 14.56
N ASP A 139 -0.89 3.35 15.21
CA ASP A 139 0.55 3.21 15.07
C ASP A 139 0.97 1.83 15.59
N LYS A 140 1.84 1.13 14.85
CA LYS A 140 2.38 -0.14 15.29
C LYS A 140 3.19 -0.01 16.59
N ARG A 141 3.70 1.18 16.91
CA ARG A 141 4.46 1.50 18.13
C ARG A 141 3.58 1.68 19.38
N GLU A 142 2.28 1.95 19.23
CA GLU A 142 1.36 2.17 20.37
C GLU A 142 1.10 0.93 21.22
N ARG A 143 1.57 -0.27 20.81
CA ARG A 143 1.52 -1.47 21.65
C ARG A 143 2.26 -1.33 23.00
N ILE A 144 3.15 -0.35 23.15
CA ILE A 144 3.87 -0.10 24.41
C ILE A 144 3.08 0.84 25.34
N SER A 145 2.09 1.60 24.82
CA SER A 145 1.41 2.68 25.56
C SER A 145 -0.06 2.41 25.85
N ALA A 146 -0.51 1.16 25.88
CA ALA A 146 -1.91 0.77 26.19
C ALA A 146 -2.37 1.11 27.63
N LEU A 147 -1.67 2.02 28.32
CA LEU A 147 -2.03 2.61 29.62
C LEU A 147 -2.35 4.11 29.53
N ALA A 148 -2.29 4.74 28.35
CA ALA A 148 -2.58 6.17 28.19
C ALA A 148 -3.87 6.40 27.39
N SER A 149 -4.83 7.05 28.05
CA SER A 149 -6.11 7.66 27.62
C SER A 149 -6.84 7.15 26.36
N PRO A 150 -8.17 6.90 26.45
CA PRO A 150 -8.98 6.45 25.32
C PRO A 150 -9.21 7.51 24.23
N SER A 151 -8.87 8.77 24.47
CA SER A 151 -8.98 9.87 23.50
C SER A 151 -7.58 10.32 23.07
N SER A 152 -7.31 10.27 21.76
CA SER A 152 -6.10 10.85 21.19
C SER A 152 -6.02 12.34 21.53
N PRO A 153 -4.84 12.89 21.88
CA PRO A 153 -4.69 14.34 22.15
C PRO A 153 -4.94 15.22 20.92
N PHE A 154 -5.16 14.61 19.75
CA PHE A 154 -5.43 15.27 18.47
C PHE A 154 -6.83 14.92 17.92
N GLU A 155 -7.77 14.56 18.79
CA GLU A 155 -9.12 14.17 18.36
C GLU A 155 -9.86 15.30 17.63
N ASP A 156 -9.62 16.54 18.06
CA ASP A 156 -10.11 17.77 17.44
C ASP A 156 -9.56 17.98 16.02
N LEU A 157 -8.39 17.45 15.70
CA LEU A 157 -7.76 17.54 14.37
C LEU A 157 -8.19 16.43 13.40
N TRP A 158 -9.10 15.53 13.80
CA TRP A 158 -9.44 14.35 13.00
C TRP A 158 -10.01 14.71 11.61
N GLU A 159 -10.92 15.67 11.52
CA GLU A 159 -11.52 16.09 10.25
C GLU A 159 -10.48 16.76 9.32
N ASP A 160 -9.59 17.58 9.88
CA ASP A 160 -8.50 18.22 9.15
C ASP A 160 -7.48 17.18 8.66
N ALA A 161 -7.18 16.18 9.48
CA ALA A 161 -6.32 15.08 9.11
C ALA A 161 -6.95 14.24 7.97
N LEU A 162 -8.26 13.97 8.02
CA LEU A 162 -8.98 13.30 6.94
C LEU A 162 -8.99 14.14 5.66
N HIS A 163 -9.07 15.46 5.80
CA HIS A 163 -8.93 16.39 4.69
C HIS A 163 -7.53 16.29 4.06
N GLY A 164 -6.47 16.29 4.87
CA GLY A 164 -5.09 16.08 4.43
C GLY A 164 -4.88 14.77 3.68
N GLU A 165 -5.44 13.65 4.19
CA GLU A 165 -5.40 12.36 3.48
C GLU A 165 -6.01 12.47 2.08
N ARG A 166 -7.18 13.12 1.95
CA ARG A 166 -7.88 13.30 0.67
C ARG A 166 -7.08 14.15 -0.31
N LEU A 167 -6.37 15.17 0.16
CA LEU A 167 -5.52 16.01 -0.69
C LEU A 167 -4.38 15.21 -1.32
N ILE A 168 -3.67 14.39 -0.53
CA ILE A 168 -2.55 13.57 -1.02
C ILE A 168 -3.03 12.54 -2.05
N ARG A 169 -4.22 11.95 -1.87
CA ARG A 169 -4.82 11.03 -2.87
C ARG A 169 -5.20 11.71 -4.17
N ARG A 170 -5.62 12.98 -4.11
CA ARG A 170 -6.15 13.73 -5.27
C ARG A 170 -5.06 14.44 -6.05
N CYS A 171 -3.89 14.70 -5.47
CA CYS A 171 -2.79 15.38 -6.13
C CYS A 171 -2.03 14.45 -7.10
N PRO A 172 -2.17 14.64 -8.43
CA PRO A 172 -1.42 13.85 -9.41
C PRO A 172 0.01 14.40 -9.60
N LYS A 173 0.35 15.52 -8.97
CA LYS A 173 1.59 16.27 -9.20
C LYS A 173 2.50 16.25 -7.96
N PRO A 174 3.83 16.27 -8.15
CA PRO A 174 4.78 16.34 -7.05
C PRO A 174 4.55 17.61 -6.23
N PHE A 175 4.45 17.47 -4.91
CA PHE A 175 4.64 18.57 -3.96
C PHE A 175 6.01 19.21 -4.28
N ARG A 176 6.01 20.42 -4.86
CA ARG A 176 7.21 21.25 -4.90
C ARG A 176 7.27 21.99 -3.58
N HIS A 177 8.26 21.66 -2.77
CA HIS A 177 8.73 22.57 -1.72
C HIS A 177 9.52 23.67 -2.42
N ASP A 178 8.88 24.78 -2.78
CA ASP A 178 9.59 26.06 -2.86
C ASP A 178 9.50 26.68 -1.47
N ALA A 179 10.49 26.36 -0.64
CA ALA A 179 10.65 26.98 0.66
C ALA A 179 11.38 28.31 0.48
N SER A 180 10.63 29.40 0.48
CA SER A 180 11.01 30.58 1.25
C SER A 180 9.87 30.80 2.23
N ILE A 181 9.96 30.16 3.39
CA ILE A 181 9.02 30.38 4.49
C ILE A 181 9.48 31.68 5.15
N ASP A 182 8.82 32.78 4.84
CA ASP A 182 8.85 33.94 5.71
C ASP A 182 7.77 33.75 6.79
N HIS A 183 8.17 33.84 8.05
CA HIS A 183 7.30 33.63 9.19
C HIS A 183 6.36 34.83 9.33
N SER A 184 5.19 34.79 8.69
CA SER A 184 4.05 35.58 9.14
C SER A 184 2.73 35.08 8.54
N THR A 185 1.79 34.79 9.44
CA THR A 185 0.34 34.76 9.19
C THR A 185 -0.20 33.55 8.40
N ILE A 186 -0.64 32.53 9.14
CA ILE A 186 -1.62 31.56 8.66
C ILE A 186 -2.95 32.30 8.47
N LEU A 187 -3.18 32.85 7.29
CA LEU A 187 -4.50 33.26 6.83
C LEU A 187 -4.99 32.26 5.79
N VAL A 188 -6.16 31.71 6.11
CA VAL A 188 -6.91 30.69 5.39
C VAL A 188 -7.40 31.26 4.06
N HIS A 189 -6.60 31.17 2.99
CA HIS A 189 -7.08 31.31 1.62
C HIS A 189 -6.19 30.52 0.65
N HIS A 190 -6.61 29.30 0.28
CA HIS A 190 -5.94 28.51 -0.76
C HIS A 190 -6.74 28.53 -2.08
N PRO A 191 -6.22 29.18 -3.15
CA PRO A 191 -6.79 29.11 -4.49
C PRO A 191 -5.98 28.12 -5.35
N TRP A 192 -5.99 26.81 -5.03
CA TRP A 192 -5.16 25.83 -5.77
C TRP A 192 -5.91 24.65 -6.37
N CYS A 193 -7.25 24.76 -6.49
CA CYS A 193 -8.07 23.75 -7.13
C CYS A 193 -9.17 24.36 -8.02
N ARG A 194 -8.82 25.26 -8.95
CA ARG A 194 -9.75 25.58 -10.06
C ARG A 194 -9.61 24.53 -11.16
N ARG A 195 -10.71 23.79 -11.34
CA ARG A 195 -11.05 23.00 -12.52
C ARG A 195 -10.89 23.85 -13.78
N SER A 196 -10.14 23.39 -14.77
CA SER A 196 -10.36 23.82 -16.15
C SER A 196 -11.37 22.86 -16.78
N ARG A 197 -12.61 23.34 -16.92
CA ARG A 197 -13.49 22.90 -18.00
C ARG A 197 -12.97 23.58 -19.26
N PHE A 198 -12.71 22.79 -20.31
CA PHE A 198 -13.22 22.95 -21.68
C PHE A 198 -12.81 21.69 -22.44
#